data_AF-A0A2I0JLJ1-F1
#
_entry.id   AF-A0A2I0JLJ1-F1
#
_cell.length_a   1.000
_cell.length_b   1.000
_cell.length_c   1.000
_cell.angle_alpha   90.00
_cell.angle_beta   90.00
_cell.angle_gamma   90.00
#
_symmetry.space_group_name_H-M   'P 1'
#
loop_
_entity.id
_entity.type
_entity.pdbx_description
1 polymer ?
#
loop_
_entity_poly.entity_id
_entity_poly.type
_entity_poly.pdbx_seq_one_letter_code
_entity_poly.pdbx_strand_id
1 'polypeptide(L)'
;MALPEKQNFGNPPAAVVEAIGEIMAVQRSLPPRPSIEEVEAAESILMMVESEEKAKLEDVSKLEFSKDIPQELCSVLREVKRTLVLFQSLQQRKEAAFLVEAERLFQAFDGLIRRANGVVTGKADEDVSVEELKDEAGGEIPGEALTLVKQKKKLLSDAGVLKAPVRSSSTIETISDLK
;
A
#
# COMPACT_ATOMS: atom_id res chain seq x y z
N MET A 1 26.57 48.65 27.56
CA MET A 1 25.92 47.39 27.16
C MET A 1 24.84 47.73 26.15
N ALA A 2 25.05 47.43 24.88
CA ALA A 2 24.05 47.65 23.83
C ALA A 2 23.11 46.43 23.77
N LEU A 3 21.81 46.69 23.78
CA LEU A 3 20.77 45.66 23.60
C LEU A 3 20.83 45.12 22.17
N PRO A 4 20.63 43.81 21.93
CA PRO A 4 20.60 43.29 20.58
C PRO A 4 19.40 43.87 19.82
N GLU A 5 19.67 44.40 18.63
CA GLU A 5 18.66 44.88 17.68
C GLU A 5 17.59 43.82 17.48
N LYS A 6 16.33 44.18 17.75
CA LYS A 6 15.20 43.36 17.32
C LYS A 6 15.28 43.25 15.81
N GLN A 7 15.54 42.05 15.30
CA GLN A 7 15.38 41.74 13.90
C GLN A 7 13.97 42.15 13.49
N ASN A 8 13.90 43.23 12.71
CA ASN A 8 12.65 43.74 12.16
C ASN A 8 12.32 42.82 10.97
N PHE A 9 11.64 41.72 11.24
CA PHE A 9 10.99 40.94 10.19
C PHE A 9 9.92 41.85 9.60
N GLY A 10 10.24 42.54 8.50
CA GLY A 10 9.25 43.25 7.71
C GLY A 10 8.08 42.30 7.40
N ASN A 11 6.86 42.82 7.32
CA ASN A 11 5.70 42.00 7.05
C ASN A 11 5.97 41.11 5.83
N PRO A 12 5.81 39.78 5.95
CA PRO A 12 6.10 38.89 4.84
C PRO A 12 5.22 39.27 3.63
N PRO A 13 5.74 39.12 2.39
CA PRO A 13 4.96 39.37 1.19
C PRO A 13 3.63 38.59 1.24
N ALA A 14 2.53 39.21 0.79
CA ALA A 14 1.20 38.59 0.87
C ALA A 14 1.14 37.19 0.23
N ALA A 15 1.82 37.00 -0.89
CA ALA A 15 1.92 35.70 -1.57
C ALA A 15 2.59 34.60 -0.70
N VAL A 16 3.55 34.97 0.15
CA VAL A 16 4.20 34.02 1.08
C VAL A 16 3.24 33.61 2.19
N VAL A 17 2.48 34.58 2.72
CA VAL A 17 1.45 34.31 3.75
C VAL A 17 0.34 33.42 3.19
N GLU A 18 -0.09 33.66 1.94
CA GLU A 18 -1.07 32.84 1.24
C GLU A 18 -0.58 31.40 1.07
N ALA A 19 0.64 31.21 0.57
CA ALA A 19 1.24 29.88 0.42
C ALA A 19 1.37 29.12 1.75
N ILE A 20 1.78 29.79 2.83
CA ILE A 20 1.81 29.19 4.18
C ILE A 20 0.38 28.83 4.62
N GLY A 21 -0.59 29.70 4.35
CA GLY A 21 -2.00 29.46 4.64
C GLY A 21 -2.53 28.19 3.98
N GLU A 22 -2.18 27.97 2.70
CA GLU A 22 -2.51 26.75 1.96
C GLU A 22 -1.84 25.51 2.55
N ILE A 23 -0.54 25.58 2.87
CA ILE A 23 0.18 24.47 3.52
C ILE A 23 -0.48 24.09 4.84
N MET A 24 -0.84 25.09 5.66
CA MET A 24 -1.55 24.84 6.91
C MET A 24 -2.97 24.31 6.69
N ALA A 25 -3.64 24.69 5.61
CA ALA A 25 -4.96 24.15 5.27
C ALA A 25 -4.88 22.66 4.91
N VAL A 26 -3.91 22.27 4.09
CA VAL A 26 -3.62 20.86 3.78
C VAL A 26 -3.29 20.09 5.05
N GLN A 27 -2.42 20.61 5.91
CA GLN A 27 -2.06 19.95 7.17
C GLN A 27 -3.28 19.70 8.08
N ARG A 28 -4.21 20.67 8.17
CA ARG A 28 -5.44 20.53 8.96
C ARG A 28 -6.45 19.54 8.35
N SER A 29 -6.31 19.21 7.07
CA SER A 29 -7.18 18.26 6.38
C SER A 29 -6.76 16.80 6.56
N LEU A 30 -5.56 16.56 7.11
CA LEU A 30 -5.06 15.21 7.35
C LEU A 30 -5.89 14.48 8.42
N PRO A 31 -6.03 13.16 8.31
CA PRO A 31 -6.64 12.36 9.36
C PRO A 31 -5.80 12.42 10.65
N PRO A 32 -6.33 11.92 11.78
CA PRO A 32 -5.52 11.70 12.98
C PRO A 32 -4.29 10.86 12.64
N ARG A 33 -3.13 11.28 13.15
CA ARG A 33 -1.90 10.51 13.02
C ARG A 33 -2.01 9.25 13.89
N PRO A 34 -1.61 8.07 13.39
CA PRO A 34 -1.50 6.88 14.24
C PRO A 34 -0.50 7.13 15.39
N SER A 35 -0.75 6.51 16.54
CA SER A 35 0.17 6.58 17.66
C SER A 35 1.43 5.76 17.39
N ILE A 36 2.53 6.09 18.08
CA ILE A 36 3.76 5.31 17.95
C ILE A 36 3.55 3.86 18.41
N GLU A 37 2.77 3.64 19.46
CA GLU A 37 2.47 2.29 19.93
C GLU A 37 1.64 1.50 18.90
N GLU A 38 0.72 2.16 18.18
CA GLU A 38 -0.05 1.53 17.10
C GLU A 38 0.85 1.09 15.94
N VAL A 39 1.82 1.93 15.57
CA VAL A 39 2.78 1.63 14.49
C VAL A 39 3.72 0.50 14.89
N GLU A 40 4.30 0.54 16.09
CA GLU A 40 5.18 -0.52 16.60
C GLU A 40 4.44 -1.87 16.72
N ALA A 41 3.18 -1.84 17.17
CA ALA A 41 2.32 -3.02 17.19
C ALA A 41 2.05 -3.54 15.77
N ALA A 42 1.78 -2.65 14.82
CA ALA A 42 1.58 -3.02 13.42
C ALA A 42 2.82 -3.68 12.81
N GLU A 43 4.01 -3.11 13.00
CA GLU A 43 5.27 -3.70 12.56
C GLU A 43 5.49 -5.11 13.15
N SER A 44 5.20 -5.28 14.44
CA SER A 44 5.28 -6.58 15.11
C SER A 44 4.31 -7.60 14.52
N ILE A 45 3.08 -7.18 14.19
CA ILE A 45 2.09 -8.03 13.52
C ILE A 45 2.59 -8.43 12.12
N LEU A 46 3.14 -7.50 11.35
CA LEU A 46 3.69 -7.79 10.02
C LEU A 46 4.78 -8.85 10.09
N MET A 47 5.77 -8.67 10.98
CA MET A 47 6.85 -9.66 11.15
C MET A 47 6.31 -11.03 11.58
N MET A 48 5.35 -11.06 12.50
CA MET A 48 4.74 -12.31 12.96
C MET A 48 4.01 -13.02 11.81
N VAL A 49 3.13 -12.32 11.09
CA VAL A 49 2.36 -12.88 9.97
C VAL A 49 3.28 -13.39 8.87
N GLU A 50 4.35 -12.66 8.55
CA GLU A 50 5.33 -13.06 7.53
C GLU A 50 6.08 -14.34 7.94
N SER A 51 6.46 -14.45 9.21
CA SER A 51 7.09 -15.67 9.76
C SER A 51 6.13 -16.87 9.75
N GLU A 52 4.86 -16.65 10.10
CA GLU A 52 3.82 -17.67 10.13
C GLU A 52 3.44 -18.13 8.72
N GLU A 53 3.31 -17.20 7.77
CA GLU A 53 3.07 -17.49 6.36
C GLU A 53 4.18 -18.39 5.81
N LYS A 54 5.44 -18.01 6.03
CA LYS A 54 6.60 -18.78 5.58
C LYS A 54 6.59 -20.20 6.15
N ALA A 55 6.36 -20.35 7.45
CA ALA A 55 6.29 -21.67 8.10
C ALA A 55 5.16 -22.53 7.50
N LYS A 56 3.96 -21.97 7.33
CA LYS A 56 2.82 -22.69 6.73
C LYS A 56 3.07 -23.08 5.28
N LEU A 57 3.70 -22.22 4.49
CA LEU A 57 4.05 -22.52 3.09
C LEU A 57 5.10 -23.64 2.99
N GLU A 58 6.03 -23.69 3.94
CA GLU A 58 7.00 -24.77 4.07
C GLU A 58 6.30 -26.10 4.43
N ASP A 59 5.35 -26.09 5.36
CA ASP A 59 4.57 -27.28 5.70
C ASP A 59 3.75 -27.80 4.50
N VAL A 60 3.13 -26.90 3.73
CA VAL A 60 2.43 -27.26 2.49
C VAL A 60 3.39 -27.86 1.45
N SER A 61 4.64 -27.41 1.41
CA SER A 61 5.67 -27.95 0.52
C SER A 61 6.03 -29.40 0.85
N LYS A 62 6.02 -29.75 2.14
CA LYS A 62 6.38 -31.06 2.69
C LYS A 62 5.22 -32.07 2.66
N LEU A 63 4.03 -31.66 2.21
CA LEU A 63 2.89 -32.57 2.11
C LEU A 63 3.18 -33.73 1.16
N GLU A 64 3.15 -34.93 1.72
CA GLU A 64 3.16 -36.20 1.00
C GLU A 64 1.73 -36.68 0.75
N PHE A 65 1.51 -37.27 -0.43
CA PHE A 65 0.21 -37.77 -0.84
C PHE A 65 0.31 -39.27 -1.13
N SER A 66 -0.79 -40.01 -0.95
CA SER A 66 -0.83 -41.44 -1.30
C SER A 66 -0.51 -41.63 -2.78
N LYS A 67 0.16 -42.74 -3.11
CA LYS A 67 0.46 -43.16 -4.48
C LYS A 67 -0.81 -43.45 -5.30
N ASP A 68 -1.95 -43.62 -4.64
CA ASP A 68 -3.25 -43.88 -5.28
C ASP A 68 -3.88 -42.62 -5.89
N ILE A 69 -3.36 -41.43 -5.55
CA ILE A 69 -3.91 -40.15 -6.02
C ILE A 69 -3.10 -39.70 -7.25
N PRO A 70 -3.76 -39.32 -8.36
CA PRO A 70 -3.09 -38.76 -9.52
C PRO A 70 -2.19 -37.57 -9.16
N GLN A 71 -0.97 -37.56 -9.69
CA GLN A 71 0.03 -36.54 -9.37
C GLN A 71 -0.46 -35.11 -9.68
N GLU A 72 -1.22 -34.94 -10.78
CA GLU A 72 -1.81 -33.65 -11.15
C GLU A 72 -2.75 -33.13 -10.05
N LEU A 73 -3.61 -34.00 -9.50
CA LEU A 73 -4.52 -33.64 -8.43
C LEU A 73 -3.78 -33.29 -7.13
N CYS A 74 -2.70 -34.01 -6.82
CA CYS A 74 -1.80 -33.68 -5.71
C CYS A 74 -1.16 -32.30 -5.87
N SER A 75 -0.73 -31.96 -7.09
CA SER A 75 -0.16 -30.64 -7.41
C SER A 75 -1.18 -29.52 -7.21
N VAL A 76 -2.38 -29.67 -7.80
CA VAL A 76 -3.48 -28.71 -7.65
C VAL A 76 -3.87 -28.54 -6.17
N LEU A 77 -3.97 -29.62 -5.41
CA LEU A 77 -4.29 -29.53 -3.98
C LEU A 77 -3.22 -28.78 -3.19
N ARG A 78 -1.94 -28.98 -3.52
CA ARG A 78 -0.85 -28.25 -2.89
C ARG A 78 -0.93 -26.75 -3.23
N GLU A 79 -1.21 -26.42 -4.49
CA GLU A 79 -1.40 -25.04 -4.94
C GLU A 79 -2.58 -24.38 -4.22
N VAL A 80 -3.74 -25.02 -4.17
CA VAL A 80 -4.93 -24.53 -3.44
C VAL A 80 -4.60 -24.23 -1.98
N LYS A 81 -3.86 -25.12 -1.31
CA LYS A 81 -3.43 -24.90 0.08
C LYS A 81 -2.47 -23.72 0.22
N ARG A 82 -1.52 -23.56 -0.71
CA ARG A 82 -0.62 -22.40 -0.72
C ARG A 82 -1.39 -21.10 -0.91
N THR A 83 -2.27 -21.05 -1.89
CA THR A 83 -3.11 -19.87 -2.14
C THR A 83 -3.96 -19.52 -0.93
N LEU A 84 -4.50 -20.50 -0.22
CA LEU A 84 -5.25 -20.28 1.01
C LEU A 84 -4.38 -19.63 2.11
N VAL A 85 -3.15 -20.11 2.30
CA VAL A 85 -2.20 -19.54 3.29
C VAL A 85 -1.89 -18.07 2.93
N LEU A 86 -1.56 -17.80 1.66
CA LEU A 86 -1.30 -16.44 1.18
C LEU A 86 -2.52 -15.52 1.37
N PHE A 87 -3.72 -16.03 1.09
CA PHE A 87 -4.95 -15.26 1.27
C PHE A 87 -5.20 -14.92 2.74
N GLN A 88 -4.98 -15.86 3.65
CA GLN A 88 -5.13 -15.63 5.09
C GLN A 88 -4.14 -14.59 5.61
N SER A 89 -2.85 -14.73 5.25
CA SER A 89 -1.81 -13.77 5.60
C SER A 89 -2.13 -12.36 5.07
N LEU A 90 -2.56 -12.25 3.81
CA LEU A 90 -2.98 -10.98 3.22
C LEU A 90 -4.09 -10.30 4.04
N GLN A 91 -5.08 -11.05 4.50
CA GLN A 91 -6.16 -10.50 5.32
C GLN A 91 -5.65 -10.05 6.69
N GLN A 92 -4.78 -10.83 7.32
CA GLN A 92 -4.23 -10.51 8.65
C GLN A 92 -3.33 -9.27 8.63
N ARG A 93 -2.51 -9.12 7.59
CA ARG A 93 -1.54 -8.01 7.50
C ARG A 93 -2.11 -6.70 6.97
N LYS A 94 -3.34 -6.71 6.40
CA LYS A 94 -3.90 -5.56 5.66
C LYS A 94 -3.91 -4.28 6.50
N GLU A 95 -4.45 -4.33 7.71
CA GLU A 95 -4.57 -3.15 8.56
C GLU A 95 -3.22 -2.70 9.10
N ALA A 96 -2.38 -3.65 9.53
CA ALA A 96 -1.03 -3.36 10.01
C ALA A 96 -0.17 -2.68 8.92
N ALA A 97 -0.24 -3.18 7.68
CA ALA A 97 0.45 -2.58 6.54
C ALA A 97 -0.03 -1.15 6.25
N PHE A 98 -1.34 -0.90 6.42
CA PHE A 98 -1.87 0.45 6.26
C PHE A 98 -1.35 1.41 7.32
N LEU A 99 -1.29 1.01 8.59
CA LEU A 99 -0.79 1.86 9.68
C LEU A 99 0.68 2.26 9.48
N VAL A 100 1.52 1.31 9.09
CA VAL A 100 2.94 1.56 8.80
C VAL A 100 3.10 2.53 7.63
N GLU A 101 2.36 2.32 6.54
CA GLU A 101 2.41 3.23 5.39
C GLU A 101 1.84 4.62 5.71
N ALA A 102 0.78 4.70 6.54
CA ALA A 102 0.23 5.96 6.99
C ALA A 102 1.27 6.79 7.76
N GLU A 103 1.98 6.18 8.72
CA GLU A 103 3.07 6.85 9.44
C GLU A 103 4.20 7.29 8.50
N ARG A 104 4.57 6.46 7.52
CA ARG A 104 5.56 6.83 6.49
C ARG A 104 5.14 8.09 5.72
N LEU A 105 3.86 8.20 5.37
CA LEU A 105 3.31 9.39 4.71
C LEU A 105 3.32 10.61 5.65
N PHE A 106 3.00 10.45 6.93
CA PHE A 106 3.11 11.54 7.92
C PHE A 106 4.54 12.04 8.07
N GLN A 107 5.53 11.15 8.09
CA GLN A 107 6.95 11.53 8.09
C GLN A 107 7.34 12.34 6.84
N ALA A 108 6.80 11.97 5.67
CA ALA A 108 6.99 12.75 4.45
C ALA A 108 6.37 14.16 4.58
N PHE A 109 5.15 14.28 5.10
CA PHE A 109 4.52 15.58 5.39
C PHE A 109 5.36 16.41 6.35
N ASP A 110 5.84 15.84 7.46
CA ASP A 110 6.70 16.54 8.42
C ASP A 110 7.97 17.07 7.75
N GLY A 111 8.55 16.30 6.82
CA GLY A 111 9.68 16.75 5.99
C GLY A 111 9.32 17.95 5.12
N LEU A 112 8.15 17.95 4.47
CA LEU A 112 7.66 19.08 3.68
C LEU A 112 7.48 20.34 4.54
N ILE A 113 6.85 20.20 5.71
CA ILE A 113 6.63 21.32 6.64
C ILE A 113 7.95 21.88 7.14
N ARG A 114 8.91 21.02 7.49
CA ARG A 114 10.25 21.45 7.92
C ARG A 114 10.96 22.24 6.83
N ARG A 115 10.90 21.78 5.56
CA ARG A 115 11.46 22.51 4.42
C ARG A 115 10.80 23.87 4.21
N ALA A 116 9.47 23.94 4.28
CA ALA A 116 8.75 25.20 4.18
C ALA A 116 9.19 26.20 5.26
N ASN A 117 9.34 25.72 6.51
CA ASN A 117 9.84 26.54 7.61
C ASN A 117 11.30 27.00 7.38
N GLY A 118 12.15 26.14 6.82
CA GLY A 118 13.52 26.49 6.44
C GLY A 118 13.56 27.63 5.41
N VAL A 119 12.69 27.58 4.40
CA VAL A 119 12.55 28.64 3.38
C VAL A 119 12.12 29.96 4.01
N VAL A 120 11.17 29.93 4.95
CA VAL A 120 10.67 31.15 5.61
C VAL A 120 11.70 31.76 6.56
N THR A 121 12.47 30.93 7.26
CA THR A 121 13.45 31.38 8.26
C THR A 121 14.82 31.71 7.67
N GLY A 122 15.02 31.49 6.37
CA GLY A 122 16.31 31.68 5.70
C GLY A 122 17.37 30.66 6.12
N LYS A 123 16.99 29.63 6.89
CA LYS A 123 17.81 28.46 7.21
C LYS A 123 17.46 27.37 6.21
N ALA A 124 17.98 27.52 5.00
CA ALA A 124 18.08 26.38 4.10
C ALA A 124 19.23 25.53 4.66
N ASP A 125 18.90 24.58 5.53
CA ASP A 125 19.88 23.57 5.92
C ASP A 125 20.18 22.73 4.66
N GLU A 126 21.40 22.92 4.13
CA GLU A 126 22.09 21.90 3.35
C GLU A 126 22.18 20.65 4.25
N ASP A 127 21.98 19.46 3.69
CA ASP A 127 21.97 18.16 4.38
C ASP A 127 20.64 17.73 5.01
N VAL A 128 19.62 17.52 4.18
CA VAL A 128 18.77 16.33 4.36
C VAL A 128 18.97 15.47 3.12
N SER A 129 19.93 14.55 3.22
CA SER A 129 19.89 13.34 2.44
C SER A 129 18.48 12.77 2.60
N VAL A 130 17.67 12.91 1.57
CA VAL A 130 16.75 11.84 1.21
C VAL A 130 17.66 10.63 1.14
N GLU A 131 17.69 9.84 2.23
CA GLU A 131 18.13 8.46 2.14
C GLU A 131 17.33 7.91 0.97
N GLU A 132 18.04 7.73 -0.14
CA GLU A 132 17.55 7.03 -1.30
C GLU A 132 16.78 5.82 -0.80
N LEU A 133 15.62 5.59 -1.42
CA LEU A 133 14.90 4.34 -1.35
C LEU A 133 15.92 3.21 -1.60
N LYS A 134 16.49 2.65 -0.53
CA LYS A 134 17.17 1.37 -0.61
C LYS A 134 16.06 0.37 -0.77
N ASP A 135 15.80 0.04 -2.02
CA ASP A 135 15.27 -1.25 -2.42
C ASP A 135 16.29 -2.32 -1.99
N GLU A 136 16.42 -2.56 -0.68
CA GLU A 136 16.98 -3.79 -0.14
C GLU A 136 15.86 -4.83 -0.23
N ALA A 137 15.77 -5.40 -1.42
CA ALA A 137 15.10 -6.65 -1.67
C ALA A 137 15.69 -7.74 -0.77
N GLY A 138 15.03 -7.98 0.35
CA GLY A 138 15.21 -9.13 1.22
C GLY A 138 13.91 -9.89 1.46
N GLY A 139 12.98 -9.84 0.50
CA GLY A 139 11.71 -10.58 0.55
C GLY A 139 11.25 -10.85 -0.86
N GLU A 140 11.61 -12.01 -1.40
CA GLU A 140 11.00 -12.53 -2.61
C GLU A 140 9.51 -12.69 -2.35
N ILE A 141 8.73 -11.73 -2.82
CA ILE A 141 7.32 -11.95 -3.13
C ILE A 141 7.33 -13.00 -4.24
N PRO A 142 6.73 -14.19 -4.07
CA PRO A 142 6.52 -15.09 -5.20
C PRO A 142 5.62 -14.36 -6.20
N GLY A 143 6.25 -13.86 -7.26
CA GLY A 143 5.63 -13.12 -8.35
C GLY A 143 4.79 -14.03 -9.23
N GLU A 144 3.67 -14.54 -8.72
CA GLU A 144 2.62 -15.20 -9.51
C GLU A 144 1.24 -14.91 -8.91
N ALA A 145 0.84 -13.65 -8.82
CA ALA A 145 -0.58 -13.33 -8.55
C ALA A 145 -1.12 -12.04 -9.17
N LEU A 146 -0.29 -11.15 -9.74
CA LEU A 146 -0.75 -9.87 -10.30
C LEU A 146 -0.15 -9.57 -11.67
N THR A 147 -0.39 -10.45 -12.66
CA THR A 147 -0.20 -10.13 -14.08
C THR A 147 -1.42 -10.54 -14.92
N LEU A 148 -2.62 -10.09 -14.52
CA LEU A 148 -3.81 -10.18 -15.38
C LEU A 148 -4.42 -8.80 -15.70
N VAL A 149 -3.61 -7.76 -15.97
CA VAL A 149 -4.14 -6.55 -16.64
C VAL A 149 -3.07 -5.80 -17.46
N LYS A 150 -2.29 -6.47 -18.31
CA LYS A 150 -1.47 -5.74 -19.32
C LYS A 150 -0.92 -6.56 -20.49
N GLN A 151 -1.67 -7.52 -21.04
CA GLN A 151 -1.39 -7.98 -22.41
C GLN A 151 -2.58 -8.69 -23.08
N LYS A 152 -3.53 -7.91 -23.60
CA LYS A 152 -4.36 -8.34 -24.74
C LYS A 152 -4.54 -7.16 -25.69
N LYS A 153 -3.46 -6.79 -26.38
CA LYS A 153 -3.52 -5.90 -27.56
C LYS A 153 -2.65 -6.35 -28.73
N LYS A 154 -2.36 -7.65 -28.81
CA LYS A 154 -1.78 -8.27 -29.98
C LYS A 154 -2.26 -9.71 -29.99
N LEU A 155 -3.27 -9.98 -30.82
CA LEU A 155 -3.85 -11.28 -31.23
C LEU A 155 -5.34 -11.08 -31.59
N LEU A 156 -5.66 -9.96 -32.24
CA LEU A 156 -6.95 -9.76 -32.92
C LEU A 156 -6.73 -8.90 -34.16
N SER A 157 -5.90 -9.40 -35.06
CA SER A 157 -5.74 -8.86 -36.41
C SER A 157 -5.43 -10.00 -37.37
N ASP A 158 -6.20 -11.08 -37.32
CA ASP A 158 -6.55 -11.86 -38.51
C ASP A 158 -7.58 -12.93 -38.11
N ALA A 159 -8.84 -12.65 -38.37
CA ALA A 159 -9.92 -13.63 -38.58
C ALA A 159 -11.19 -12.80 -38.74
N GLY A 160 -11.49 -12.51 -40.01
CA GLY A 160 -12.72 -11.84 -40.39
C GLY A 160 -13.97 -12.60 -39.94
N VAL A 161 -15.06 -11.83 -39.89
CA VAL A 161 -16.43 -12.28 -40.12
C VAL A 161 -16.97 -13.24 -39.04
N LEU A 162 -17.87 -12.73 -38.18
CA LEU A 162 -19.28 -13.13 -38.13
C LEU A 162 -20.01 -12.50 -36.91
N LYS A 163 -20.93 -11.58 -37.24
CA LYS A 163 -22.30 -11.43 -36.71
C LYS A 163 -22.52 -11.22 -35.19
N ALA A 164 -22.96 -10.01 -34.85
CA ALA A 164 -23.62 -9.69 -33.57
C ALA A 164 -24.94 -10.45 -33.38
N PRO A 165 -25.39 -10.63 -32.13
CA PRO A 165 -26.72 -10.13 -31.77
C PRO A 165 -26.84 -9.53 -30.36
N VAL A 166 -27.32 -8.28 -30.34
CA VAL A 166 -28.46 -7.72 -29.58
C VAL A 166 -28.86 -8.32 -28.22
N ARG A 167 -28.80 -7.43 -27.21
CA ARG A 167 -29.64 -7.23 -26.00
C ARG A 167 -30.21 -8.44 -25.27
N SER A 168 -30.03 -8.46 -23.95
CA SER A 168 -31.17 -8.35 -23.02
C SER A 168 -30.73 -7.87 -21.63
N SER A 169 -31.51 -6.93 -21.13
CA SER A 169 -31.57 -6.43 -19.76
C SER A 169 -32.59 -7.28 -19.01
N SER A 170 -32.34 -7.64 -17.74
CA SER A 170 -33.42 -8.06 -16.84
C SER A 170 -33.05 -7.84 -15.38
N THR A 171 -33.81 -6.95 -14.76
CA THR A 171 -34.10 -6.88 -13.33
C THR A 171 -34.85 -8.14 -12.90
N ILE A 172 -34.61 -8.66 -11.70
CA ILE A 172 -35.54 -9.58 -11.03
C ILE A 172 -35.75 -9.08 -9.60
N GLU A 173 -36.97 -8.59 -9.36
CA GLU A 173 -37.57 -8.44 -8.03
C GLU A 173 -38.20 -9.78 -7.58
N THR A 174 -38.22 -9.94 -6.25
CA THR A 174 -39.17 -10.68 -5.40
C THR A 174 -39.42 -12.18 -5.62
N ILE A 175 -39.43 -12.94 -4.51
CA ILE A 175 -40.64 -13.54 -3.90
C ILE A 175 -40.18 -14.30 -2.64
N SER A 176 -40.62 -13.81 -1.48
CA SER A 176 -40.61 -14.56 -0.23
C SER A 176 -42.04 -15.04 0.01
N ASP A 177 -42.28 -16.34 -0.15
CA ASP A 177 -43.40 -17.07 0.46
C ASP A 177 -43.26 -18.55 0.11
N LEU A 178 -42.91 -19.40 1.08
CA LEU A 178 -43.63 -20.68 1.26
C LEU A 178 -43.30 -21.35 2.60
N LYS A 179 -44.37 -21.43 3.41
CA LYS A 179 -44.76 -22.46 4.39
C LYS A 179 -44.00 -22.62 5.71
#